data_AF-A0A1V8M1V5-F1
#
_entry.id   AF-A0A1V8M1V5-F1
#
_cell.length_a   1.000
_cell.length_b   1.000
_cell.length_c   1.000
_cell.angle_alpha   90.00
_cell.angle_beta   90.00
_cell.angle_gamma   90.00
#
_symmetry.space_group_name_H-M   'P 1'
#
loop_
_entity.id
_entity.type
_entity.pdbx_description
1 polymer ?
#
loop_
_entity_poly.entity_id
_entity_poly.type
_entity_poly.pdbx_seq_one_letter_code
_entity_poly.pdbx_strand_id
1 'polypeptide(L)'
;MNTDERIQQQLSENPIILYMKGVPENPECGFSGKTVVALKSTGIPFAFVNVLASPFIREKLPKISKWPTFPQLFVKGELIGGCDIVEAMTADGSLLPILQAAIADQAVSDPGATVSHAEVEQLIKQDYPDSTVYIEGEGCDLLITVISDKFDGLSMVKQQQGVMATLTEPLGNGRLHAVSINAFTVNQWQEKQAAGSSNGLLQINV
;
A
#
# COMPACT_ATOMS: atom_id res chain seq x y z
N MET A 1 -19.12 2.07 19.93
CA MET A 1 -17.65 2.21 20.03
C MET A 1 -17.31 3.49 20.76
N ASN A 2 -16.56 3.39 21.86
CA ASN A 2 -16.03 4.56 22.57
C ASN A 2 -14.75 5.06 21.87
N THR A 3 -14.33 6.30 22.11
CA THR A 3 -13.15 6.89 21.45
C THR A 3 -11.87 6.08 21.68
N ASP A 4 -11.74 5.44 22.84
CA ASP A 4 -10.57 4.64 23.20
C ASP A 4 -10.46 3.40 22.31
N GLU A 5 -11.58 2.71 22.06
CA GLU A 5 -11.65 1.56 21.15
C GLU A 5 -11.29 1.99 19.72
N ARG A 6 -11.75 3.17 19.27
CA ARG A 6 -11.42 3.70 17.95
C ARG A 6 -9.92 3.99 17.80
N ILE A 7 -9.29 4.54 18.84
CA ILE A 7 -7.84 4.78 18.83
C ILE A 7 -7.09 3.45 18.80
N GLN A 8 -7.48 2.49 19.63
CA GLN A 8 -6.86 1.16 19.64
C GLN A 8 -7.00 0.46 18.29
N GLN A 9 -8.18 0.55 17.67
CA GLN A 9 -8.43 0.02 16.33
C GLN A 9 -7.53 0.68 15.28
N GLN A 10 -7.41 2.02 15.30
CA GLN A 10 -6.50 2.73 14.39
C GLN A 10 -5.04 2.27 14.56
N LEU A 11 -4.59 2.09 15.80
CA LEU A 11 -3.25 1.64 16.13
C LEU A 11 -2.99 0.18 15.71
N SER A 12 -4.02 -0.67 15.73
CA SER A 12 -3.90 -2.07 15.28
C SER A 12 -3.97 -2.23 13.76
N GLU A 13 -4.82 -1.45 13.09
CA GLU A 13 -5.00 -1.52 11.63
C GLU A 13 -3.85 -0.86 10.87
N ASN A 14 -3.21 0.15 11.46
CA ASN A 14 -2.18 0.94 10.80
C ASN A 14 -0.83 0.70 11.48
N PRO A 15 0.12 0.01 10.83
CA PRO A 15 1.37 -0.40 11.46
C PRO A 15 2.29 0.80 11.71
N ILE A 16 2.11 1.88 10.94
CA ILE A 16 2.81 3.15 11.09
C ILE A 16 1.75 4.24 10.99
N ILE A 17 1.52 4.97 12.07
CA ILE A 17 0.49 6.00 12.13
C ILE A 17 0.98 7.25 12.85
N LEU A 18 0.77 8.40 12.22
CA LEU A 18 1.16 9.71 12.72
C LEU A 18 -0.08 10.53 13.12
N TYR A 19 -0.19 10.86 14.40
CA TYR A 19 -1.16 11.84 14.88
C TYR A 19 -0.54 13.25 14.80
N MET A 20 -1.10 14.10 13.95
CA MET A 20 -0.53 15.42 13.64
C MET A 20 -1.58 16.52 13.57
N LYS A 21 -1.12 17.78 13.59
CA LYS A 21 -1.96 18.96 13.42
C LYS A 21 -1.95 19.38 11.94
N GLY A 22 -3.09 19.28 11.27
CA GLY A 22 -3.20 19.42 9.83
C GLY A 22 -2.99 18.07 9.12
N VAL A 23 -2.60 18.12 7.85
CA VAL A 23 -2.39 16.95 6.99
C VAL A 23 -0.97 16.97 6.41
N PRO A 24 -0.40 15.85 5.94
CA PRO A 24 0.99 15.81 5.44
C PRO A 24 1.28 16.76 4.27
N GLU A 25 0.29 17.08 3.46
CA GLU A 25 0.38 18.01 2.32
C GLU A 25 0.29 19.47 2.77
N ASN A 26 -0.42 19.72 3.87
CA ASN A 26 -0.64 21.05 4.42
C ASN A 26 -0.62 20.99 5.97
N PRO A 27 0.57 20.92 6.59
CA PRO A 27 0.68 20.85 8.04
C PRO A 27 0.35 22.20 8.66
N GLU A 28 -0.46 22.19 9.72
CA GLU A 28 -0.91 23.40 10.43
C GLU A 28 -0.05 23.72 11.66
N CYS A 29 1.05 22.98 11.84
CA CYS A 29 2.00 23.16 12.93
C CYS A 29 3.41 22.83 12.46
N GLY A 30 4.39 23.69 12.77
CA GLY A 30 5.78 23.51 12.36
C GLY A 30 6.39 22.17 12.82
N PHE A 31 6.07 21.71 14.04
CA PHE A 31 6.51 20.40 14.53
C PHE A 31 5.91 19.25 13.71
N SER A 32 4.62 19.33 13.38
CA SER A 32 3.97 18.35 12.51
C SER A 32 4.58 18.34 11.11
N GLY A 33 4.88 19.51 10.53
CA GLY A 33 5.55 19.62 9.23
C GLY A 33 6.94 18.98 9.23
N LYS A 34 7.77 19.28 10.23
CA LYS A 34 9.10 18.67 10.38
C LYS A 34 9.05 17.15 10.50
N THR A 35 8.14 16.63 11.32
CA THR A 35 7.97 15.18 11.47
C THR A 35 7.55 14.52 10.15
N VAL A 36 6.67 15.15 9.38
CA VAL A 36 6.28 14.65 8.05
C VAL A 36 7.46 14.62 7.09
N VAL A 37 8.30 15.67 7.08
CA VAL A 37 9.51 15.70 6.24
C VAL A 37 10.46 14.57 6.62
N ALA A 38 10.73 14.38 7.91
CA ALA A 38 11.60 13.33 8.43
C ALA A 38 11.07 11.90 8.12
N LEU A 39 9.75 11.71 8.14
CA LEU A 39 9.15 10.43 7.76
C LEU A 39 9.18 10.22 6.24
N LYS A 40 8.84 11.24 5.44
CA LYS A 40 8.87 11.15 3.98
C LYS A 40 10.27 10.86 3.44
N SER A 41 11.34 11.35 4.09
CA SER A 41 12.72 11.04 3.67
C SER A 41 13.09 9.56 3.85
N THR A 42 12.34 8.78 4.63
CA THR A 42 12.56 7.33 4.75
C THR A 42 12.03 6.54 3.55
N GLY A 43 11.15 7.14 2.73
CA GLY A 43 10.47 6.47 1.63
C GLY A 43 9.38 5.47 2.07
N ILE A 44 9.13 5.35 3.37
CA ILE A 44 8.17 4.40 3.92
C ILE A 44 6.77 5.04 4.03
N PRO A 45 5.71 4.41 3.48
CA PRO A 45 4.35 4.91 3.63
C PRO A 45 3.87 4.83 5.08
N PHE A 46 3.06 5.81 5.50
CA PHE A 46 2.48 5.88 6.83
C PHE A 46 1.05 6.43 6.78
N ALA A 47 0.20 5.99 7.70
CA ALA A 47 -1.12 6.56 7.91
C ALA A 47 -1.02 7.83 8.76
N PHE A 48 -2.00 8.73 8.66
CA PHE A 48 -2.04 9.92 9.49
C PHE A 48 -3.45 10.24 10.02
N VAL A 49 -3.50 10.96 11.13
CA VAL A 49 -4.75 11.47 11.71
C VAL A 49 -4.57 12.95 12.01
N ASN A 50 -5.42 13.78 11.40
CA ASN A 50 -5.51 15.19 11.74
C ASN A 50 -6.28 15.36 13.06
N VAL A 51 -5.57 15.65 14.14
CA VAL A 51 -6.16 15.82 15.48
C VAL A 51 -6.93 17.13 15.63
N LEU A 52 -6.73 18.10 14.73
CA LEU A 52 -7.52 19.34 14.73
C LEU A 52 -8.95 19.07 14.23
N ALA A 53 -9.10 18.18 13.26
CA ALA A 53 -10.40 17.73 12.75
C ALA A 53 -11.09 16.72 13.68
N SER A 54 -10.37 16.15 14.65
CA SER A 54 -10.88 15.13 15.58
C SER A 54 -10.68 15.54 17.05
N PRO A 55 -11.57 16.40 17.62
CA PRO A 55 -11.45 16.91 18.99
C PRO A 55 -11.34 15.82 20.06
N PHE A 56 -12.08 14.71 19.88
CA PHE A 56 -12.09 13.60 20.83
C PHE A 56 -10.74 12.87 20.89
N ILE A 57 -10.06 12.67 19.75
CA ILE A 57 -8.73 12.05 19.69
C ILE A 57 -7.70 12.98 20.34
N ARG A 58 -7.79 14.29 20.06
CA ARG A 58 -6.91 15.30 20.64
C ARG A 58 -6.95 15.33 22.16
N GLU A 59 -8.12 15.08 22.76
CA GLU A 59 -8.27 15.07 24.22
C GLU A 59 -7.83 13.74 24.86
N LYS A 60 -8.15 12.61 24.22
CA LYS A 60 -7.93 11.28 24.82
C LYS A 60 -6.56 10.68 24.52
N LEU A 61 -6.03 10.84 23.31
CA LEU A 61 -4.78 10.20 22.91
C LEU A 61 -3.61 10.52 23.88
N PRO A 62 -3.39 11.77 24.33
CA PRO A 62 -2.32 12.07 25.28
C PRO A 62 -2.41 11.30 26.60
N LYS A 63 -3.63 10.96 27.04
CA LYS A 63 -3.88 10.19 28.26
C LYS A 63 -3.55 8.71 28.05
N ILE A 64 -3.87 8.17 26.88
CA ILE A 64 -3.60 6.78 26.49
C ILE A 64 -2.10 6.57 26.28
N SER A 65 -1.47 7.45 25.50
CA SER A 65 -0.06 7.36 25.14
C SER A 65 0.89 7.80 26.24
N LYS A 66 0.35 8.39 27.33
CA LYS A 66 1.12 9.06 28.39
C LYS A 66 2.08 10.11 27.81
N TRP A 67 1.71 10.72 26.67
CA TRP A 67 2.51 11.70 25.96
C TRP A 67 1.74 13.00 25.74
N PRO A 68 2.21 14.15 26.26
CA PRO A 68 1.37 15.35 26.36
C PRO A 68 1.22 16.16 25.06
N THR A 69 2.09 15.95 24.06
CA THR A 69 2.21 16.84 22.90
C THR A 69 1.92 16.15 21.57
N PHE A 70 1.68 16.95 20.52
CA PHE A 70 1.58 16.49 19.13
C PHE A 70 2.65 17.20 18.31
N PRO A 71 3.23 16.55 17.28
CA PRO A 71 2.84 15.25 16.71
C PRO A 71 3.23 14.03 17.57
N GLN A 72 2.56 12.89 17.37
CA GLN A 72 2.89 11.60 17.99
C GLN A 72 2.96 10.50 16.91
N LEU A 73 4.12 9.85 16.77
CA LEU A 73 4.32 8.72 15.87
C LEU A 73 4.16 7.41 16.63
N PHE A 74 3.34 6.51 16.09
CA PHE A 74 3.20 5.15 16.57
C PHE A 74 3.66 4.15 15.50
N VAL A 75 4.31 3.09 15.95
CA VAL A 75 4.70 1.95 15.12
C VAL A 75 4.26 0.67 15.84
N LYS A 76 3.49 -0.18 15.15
CA LYS A 76 2.90 -1.43 15.69
C LYS A 76 2.15 -1.20 17.02
N GLY A 77 1.43 -0.08 17.10
CA GLY A 77 0.69 0.32 18.29
C GLY A 77 1.54 0.86 19.45
N GLU A 78 2.87 0.89 19.33
CA GLU A 78 3.78 1.47 20.31
C GLU A 78 4.14 2.90 19.96
N LEU A 79 4.22 3.77 20.96
CA LEU A 79 4.63 5.16 20.78
C LEU A 79 6.14 5.23 20.55
N ILE A 80 6.56 5.75 19.40
CA ILE A 80 7.96 6.05 19.11
C ILE A 80 8.35 7.41 19.70
N GLY A 81 7.50 8.41 19.54
CA GLY A 81 7.74 9.73 20.14
C GLY A 81 7.13 10.89 19.37
N GLY A 82 7.54 12.10 19.76
CA GLY A 82 7.17 13.34 19.09
C GLY A 82 8.22 13.82 18.08
N CYS A 83 8.10 15.09 17.64
CA CYS A 83 8.93 15.66 16.58
C CYS A 83 10.44 15.49 16.80
N ASP A 84 10.95 15.89 17.95
CA ASP A 84 12.39 15.88 18.23
C ASP A 84 12.99 14.46 18.20
N ILE A 85 12.24 13.49 18.72
CA ILE A 85 12.65 12.07 18.72
C ILE A 85 12.65 11.53 17.30
N VAL A 86 11.59 11.79 16.52
CA VAL A 86 11.50 11.33 15.13
C VAL A 86 12.61 11.95 14.28
N GLU A 87 12.88 13.25 14.43
CA GLU A 87 13.98 13.91 13.73
C GLU A 87 15.34 13.30 14.10
N ALA A 88 15.58 13.04 15.40
CA ALA A 88 16.82 12.42 15.86
C ALA A 88 17.00 11.00 15.32
N MET A 89 15.95 10.16 15.41
CA MET A 89 15.99 8.77 14.94
C MET A 89 16.07 8.66 13.41
N THR A 90 15.54 9.63 12.67
CA THR A 90 15.75 9.72 11.22
C THR A 90 17.20 10.11 10.92
N ALA A 91 17.76 11.07 11.66
CA ALA A 91 19.12 11.56 11.44
C ALA A 91 20.21 10.53 11.78
N ASP A 92 20.00 9.71 12.81
CA ASP A 92 20.92 8.62 13.19
C ASP A 92 20.66 7.30 12.45
N GLY A 93 19.57 7.24 11.66
CA GLY A 93 19.18 6.07 10.86
C GLY A 93 18.49 4.95 11.65
N SER A 94 18.26 5.10 12.95
CA SER A 94 17.59 4.09 13.79
C SER A 94 16.10 3.93 13.49
N LEU A 95 15.44 4.94 12.91
CA LEU A 95 14.02 4.89 12.60
C LEU A 95 13.71 3.94 11.43
N LEU A 96 14.52 3.98 10.37
CA LEU A 96 14.29 3.23 9.13
C LEU A 96 14.08 1.71 9.36
N PRO A 97 14.94 0.98 10.09
CA PRO A 97 14.75 -0.45 10.30
C PRO A 97 13.47 -0.76 11.10
N ILE A 98 13.08 0.12 12.02
CA ILE A 98 11.83 -0.03 12.80
C ILE A 98 10.62 0.06 11.87
N LEU A 99 10.61 1.04 10.96
CA LEU A 99 9.52 1.21 9.98
C LEU A 99 9.48 0.05 8.97
N GLN A 100 10.63 -0.40 8.49
CA GLN A 100 10.71 -1.53 7.56
C GLN A 100 10.19 -2.83 8.18
N ALA A 101 10.59 -3.13 9.42
CA ALA A 101 10.09 -4.27 10.16
C ALA A 101 8.58 -4.17 10.42
N ALA A 102 8.04 -2.96 10.55
CA ALA A 102 6.61 -2.75 10.75
C ALA A 102 5.78 -3.18 9.53
N ILE A 103 6.26 -2.84 8.33
CA ILE A 103 5.59 -3.20 7.07
C ILE A 103 5.79 -4.67 6.72
N ALA A 104 7.00 -5.20 6.97
CA ALA A 104 7.29 -6.62 6.71
C ALA A 104 6.36 -7.55 7.49
N ASP A 105 6.07 -7.23 8.76
CA ASP A 105 5.15 -8.05 9.58
C ASP A 105 3.70 -7.95 9.13
N GLN A 106 3.24 -6.78 8.66
CA GLN A 106 1.88 -6.64 8.14
C GLN A 106 1.64 -7.42 6.84
N ALA A 107 2.67 -7.60 6.01
CA ALA A 107 2.60 -8.49 4.84
C ALA A 107 2.40 -9.98 5.24
N VAL A 108 2.66 -10.34 6.50
CA VAL A 108 2.59 -11.71 7.02
C VAL A 108 1.33 -11.95 7.87
N SER A 109 0.73 -10.90 8.48
CA SER A 109 -0.30 -11.07 9.52
C SER A 109 -1.75 -10.80 9.11
N ASP A 110 -2.05 -10.52 7.83
CA ASP A 110 -3.43 -10.30 7.38
C ASP A 110 -3.89 -11.30 6.29
N PRO A 111 -4.50 -12.44 6.68
CA PRO A 111 -5.14 -13.38 5.75
C PRO A 111 -6.49 -12.88 5.18
N GLY A 112 -6.98 -11.70 5.60
CA GLY A 112 -8.32 -11.19 5.27
C GLY A 112 -8.37 -9.84 4.56
N ALA A 113 -7.27 -9.08 4.48
CA ALA A 113 -7.16 -7.93 3.59
C ALA A 113 -6.97 -8.38 2.14
N THR A 114 -7.89 -7.97 1.28
CA THR A 114 -7.79 -8.07 -0.17
C THR A 114 -6.40 -7.60 -0.62
N VAL A 115 -5.64 -8.47 -1.28
CA VAL A 115 -4.29 -8.15 -1.78
C VAL A 115 -4.33 -6.85 -2.58
N SER A 116 -3.52 -5.87 -2.18
CA SER A 116 -3.46 -4.58 -2.88
C SER A 116 -2.85 -4.76 -4.29
N HIS A 117 -3.24 -3.91 -5.25
CA HIS A 117 -2.69 -3.98 -6.61
C HIS A 117 -1.15 -3.88 -6.63
N ALA A 118 -0.57 -3.08 -5.73
CA ALA A 118 0.87 -2.93 -5.60
C ALA A 118 1.56 -4.23 -5.13
N GLU A 119 0.92 -4.98 -4.25
CA GLU A 119 1.46 -6.27 -3.76
C GLU A 119 1.35 -7.35 -4.85
N VAL A 120 0.24 -7.42 -5.58
CA VAL A 120 0.10 -8.31 -6.76
C VAL A 120 1.18 -8.01 -7.80
N GLU A 121 1.40 -6.73 -8.11
CA GLU A 121 2.43 -6.32 -9.06
C GLU A 121 3.83 -6.74 -8.59
N GLN A 122 4.14 -6.55 -7.30
CA GLN A 122 5.44 -6.93 -6.74
C GLN A 122 5.68 -8.45 -6.78
N LEU A 123 4.68 -9.26 -6.46
CA LEU A 123 4.76 -10.73 -6.53
C LEU A 123 5.03 -11.21 -7.95
N ILE A 124 4.37 -10.63 -8.94
CA ILE A 124 4.58 -10.99 -10.35
C ILE A 124 5.97 -10.54 -10.81
N LYS A 125 6.41 -9.34 -10.41
CA LYS A 125 7.73 -8.80 -10.75
C LYS A 125 8.89 -9.57 -10.12
N GLN A 126 8.67 -10.30 -9.02
CA GLN A 126 9.68 -11.17 -8.44
C GLN A 126 10.14 -12.27 -9.41
N ASP A 127 9.20 -12.92 -10.10
CA ASP A 127 9.48 -14.00 -11.05
C ASP A 127 9.67 -13.46 -12.49
N TYR A 128 9.01 -12.34 -12.79
CA TYR A 128 9.04 -11.67 -14.09
C TYR A 128 9.43 -10.18 -13.92
N PRO A 129 10.70 -9.88 -13.63
CA PRO A 129 11.15 -8.50 -13.37
C PRO A 129 10.95 -7.55 -14.55
N ASP A 130 11.01 -8.09 -15.77
CA ASP A 130 10.81 -7.33 -17.01
C ASP A 130 9.32 -7.21 -17.40
N SER A 131 8.41 -7.68 -16.54
CA SER A 131 6.98 -7.68 -16.87
C SER A 131 6.31 -6.32 -16.67
N THR A 132 5.40 -6.02 -17.58
CA THR A 132 4.40 -4.96 -17.40
C THR A 132 3.11 -5.60 -16.91
N VAL A 133 2.57 -5.10 -15.80
CA VAL A 133 1.36 -5.66 -15.17
C VAL A 133 0.27 -4.60 -15.17
N TYR A 134 -0.89 -4.95 -15.70
CA TYR A 134 -2.11 -4.16 -15.61
C TYR A 134 -3.12 -4.91 -14.77
N ILE A 135 -3.74 -4.22 -13.82
CA ILE A 135 -4.75 -4.80 -12.92
C ILE A 135 -6.02 -3.99 -13.08
N GLU A 136 -7.08 -4.65 -13.53
CA GLU A 136 -8.41 -4.07 -13.73
C GLU A 136 -9.41 -4.74 -12.77
N GLY A 137 -10.31 -3.94 -12.20
CA GLY A 137 -11.33 -4.41 -11.25
C GLY A 137 -11.13 -3.90 -9.83
N GLU A 138 -12.17 -4.05 -9.01
CA GLU A 138 -12.17 -3.75 -7.58
C GLU A 138 -12.85 -4.92 -6.83
N GLY A 139 -12.28 -5.33 -5.69
CA GLY A 139 -12.85 -6.42 -4.88
C GLY A 139 -12.43 -7.82 -5.33
N CYS A 140 -13.38 -8.75 -5.48
CA CYS A 140 -13.13 -10.18 -5.66
C CYS A 140 -13.00 -10.64 -7.12
N ASP A 141 -13.19 -9.74 -8.09
CA ASP A 141 -13.14 -10.02 -9.53
C ASP A 141 -12.01 -9.20 -10.18
N LEU A 142 -10.77 -9.57 -9.88
CA LEU A 142 -9.59 -8.91 -10.43
C LEU A 142 -9.17 -9.54 -11.75
N LEU A 143 -9.01 -8.73 -12.80
CA LEU A 143 -8.40 -9.11 -14.06
C LEU A 143 -6.95 -8.62 -14.09
N ILE A 144 -6.01 -9.55 -14.09
CA ILE A 144 -4.58 -9.27 -14.12
C ILE A 144 -4.07 -9.59 -15.52
N THR A 145 -3.49 -8.60 -16.19
CA THR A 145 -2.84 -8.76 -17.48
C THR A 145 -1.34 -8.56 -17.33
N VAL A 146 -0.58 -9.61 -17.56
CA VAL A 146 0.89 -9.62 -17.47
C VAL A 146 1.49 -9.70 -18.87
N ILE A 147 2.42 -8.80 -19.16
CA ILE A 147 3.12 -8.75 -20.44
C ILE A 147 4.59 -8.98 -20.20
N SER A 148 5.17 -10.00 -20.81
CA SER A 148 6.59 -10.32 -20.67
C SER A 148 7.11 -11.08 -21.89
N ASP A 149 8.34 -10.76 -22.31
CA ASP A 149 9.03 -11.50 -23.38
C ASP A 149 9.41 -12.92 -22.95
N LYS A 150 9.45 -13.22 -21.64
CA LYS A 150 9.65 -14.59 -21.14
C LYS A 150 8.53 -15.56 -21.54
N PHE A 151 7.40 -15.05 -22.01
CA PHE A 151 6.30 -15.86 -22.50
C PHE A 151 6.49 -16.34 -23.94
N ASP A 152 7.55 -15.88 -24.62
CA ASP A 152 7.84 -16.30 -25.99
C ASP A 152 8.12 -17.81 -26.07
N GLY A 153 7.52 -18.46 -27.08
CA GLY A 153 7.59 -19.91 -27.26
C GLY A 153 6.75 -20.76 -26.28
N LEU A 154 6.06 -20.16 -25.31
CA LEU A 154 5.12 -20.87 -24.43
C LEU A 154 3.69 -20.87 -25.01
N SER A 155 2.92 -21.92 -24.73
CA SER A 155 1.49 -21.94 -25.06
C SER A 155 0.72 -21.00 -24.13
N MET A 156 -0.39 -20.41 -24.60
CA MET A 156 -1.26 -19.51 -23.81
C MET A 156 -1.57 -20.06 -22.42
N VAL A 157 -1.91 -21.35 -22.32
CA VAL A 157 -2.19 -22.02 -21.04
C VAL A 157 -0.95 -22.09 -20.14
N LYS A 158 0.24 -22.37 -20.69
CA LYS A 158 1.50 -22.38 -19.92
C LYS A 158 1.89 -20.98 -19.45
N GLN A 159 1.64 -19.95 -20.27
CA GLN A 159 1.87 -18.56 -19.89
C GLN A 159 0.95 -18.18 -18.70
N GLN A 160 -0.36 -18.48 -18.82
CA GLN A 160 -1.31 -18.25 -17.74
C GLN A 160 -1.00 -19.05 -16.48
N GLN A 161 -0.61 -20.34 -16.60
CA GLN A 161 -0.20 -21.16 -15.47
C GLN A 161 1.06 -20.62 -14.78
N GLY A 162 2.02 -20.13 -15.55
CA GLY A 162 3.25 -19.53 -15.02
C GLY A 162 2.98 -18.28 -14.20
N VAL A 163 2.02 -17.45 -14.60
CA VAL A 163 1.57 -16.29 -13.82
C VAL A 163 0.68 -16.72 -12.64
N MET A 164 -0.20 -17.69 -12.83
CA MET A 164 -1.05 -18.24 -11.76
C MET A 164 -0.21 -18.83 -10.61
N ALA A 165 0.93 -19.44 -10.92
CA ALA A 165 1.85 -19.99 -9.92
C ALA A 165 2.35 -18.91 -8.94
N THR A 166 2.61 -17.68 -9.42
CA THR A 166 3.09 -16.58 -8.56
C THR A 166 2.00 -16.07 -7.60
N LEU A 167 0.73 -16.33 -7.92
CA LEU A 167 -0.44 -15.92 -7.15
C LEU A 167 -1.05 -17.06 -6.35
N THR A 168 -0.50 -18.28 -6.45
CA THR A 168 -1.04 -19.48 -5.79
C THR A 168 -0.97 -19.39 -4.27
N GLU A 169 0.07 -18.77 -3.72
CA GLU A 169 0.21 -18.58 -2.27
C GLU A 169 -0.86 -17.61 -1.71
N PRO A 170 -1.05 -16.39 -2.27
CA PRO A 170 -2.17 -15.52 -1.92
C PRO A 170 -3.57 -16.13 -2.12
N LEU A 171 -3.74 -16.99 -3.14
CA LEU A 171 -5.00 -17.71 -3.36
C LEU A 171 -5.23 -18.80 -2.30
N GLY A 172 -4.17 -19.54 -1.95
CA GLY A 172 -4.21 -20.66 -1.02
C GLY A 172 -4.41 -20.25 0.44
N ASN A 173 -3.96 -19.06 0.82
CA ASN A 173 -4.13 -18.52 2.18
C ASN A 173 -5.41 -17.67 2.35
N GLY A 174 -6.25 -17.57 1.32
CA GLY A 174 -7.54 -16.86 1.37
C GLY A 174 -7.46 -15.34 1.22
N ARG A 175 -6.27 -14.77 0.95
CA ARG A 175 -6.07 -13.33 0.73
C ARG A 175 -6.60 -12.87 -0.63
N LEU A 176 -6.71 -13.81 -1.57
CA LEU A 176 -7.18 -13.60 -2.94
C LEU A 176 -8.33 -14.59 -3.21
N HIS A 177 -9.51 -14.06 -3.59
CA HIS A 177 -10.73 -14.86 -3.72
C HIS A 177 -10.86 -15.51 -5.12
N ALA A 178 -10.86 -14.69 -6.17
CA ALA A 178 -10.85 -15.13 -7.56
C ALA A 178 -10.10 -14.12 -8.43
N VAL A 179 -9.31 -14.60 -9.38
CA VAL A 179 -8.62 -13.78 -10.38
C VAL A 179 -8.78 -14.35 -11.76
N SER A 180 -8.95 -13.46 -12.72
CA SER A 180 -8.77 -13.77 -14.14
C SER A 180 -7.37 -13.33 -14.56
N ILE A 181 -6.65 -14.19 -15.28
CA ILE A 181 -5.27 -13.93 -15.68
C ILE A 181 -5.15 -13.97 -17.20
N ASN A 182 -4.60 -12.90 -17.74
CA ASN A 182 -4.12 -12.83 -19.11
C ASN A 182 -2.60 -12.72 -19.10
N ALA A 183 -1.93 -13.51 -19.94
CA ALA A 183 -0.50 -13.44 -20.13
C ALA A 183 -0.22 -13.28 -21.63
N PHE A 184 0.59 -12.30 -21.99
CA PHE A 184 0.93 -12.00 -23.39
C PHE A 184 2.41 -11.67 -23.56
N THR A 185 3.01 -12.04 -24.68
CA THR A 185 4.27 -11.40 -25.09
C THR A 185 4.04 -9.94 -25.45
N VAL A 186 5.10 -9.13 -25.50
CA VAL A 186 4.98 -7.73 -25.93
C VAL A 186 4.34 -7.62 -27.32
N ASN A 187 4.74 -8.50 -28.25
CA ASN A 187 4.18 -8.55 -29.61
C ASN A 187 2.69 -8.93 -29.61
N GLN A 188 2.29 -9.95 -28.84
CA GLN A 188 0.89 -10.37 -28.72
C GLN A 188 0.01 -9.24 -28.14
N TRP A 189 0.55 -8.49 -27.18
CA TRP A 189 -0.16 -7.35 -26.60
C TRP A 189 -0.35 -6.21 -27.60
N GLN A 190 0.68 -5.91 -28.40
CA GLN A 190 0.57 -4.91 -29.47
C GLN A 190 -0.48 -5.31 -30.52
N GLU A 191 -0.51 -6.57 -30.95
CA GLU A 191 -1.51 -7.09 -31.88
C GLU A 191 -2.92 -7.00 -31.29
N LYS A 192 -3.09 -7.35 -30.01
CA LYS A 192 -4.38 -7.28 -29.33
C LYS A 192 -4.89 -5.84 -29.18
N GLN A 193 -4.00 -4.89 -28.89
CA GLN A 193 -4.36 -3.47 -28.85
C GLN A 193 -4.70 -2.92 -30.24
N ALA A 194 -3.98 -3.35 -31.28
CA ALA A 194 -4.29 -2.99 -32.66
C ALA A 194 -5.66 -3.55 -33.12
N ALA A 195 -6.02 -4.77 -32.68
CA ALA A 195 -7.32 -5.38 -32.95
C ALA A 195 -8.47 -4.77 -32.12
N GLY A 196 -8.18 -4.21 -30.93
CA GLY A 196 -9.15 -3.54 -30.06
C GLY A 196 -9.55 -2.12 -30.52
N SER A 197 -8.82 -1.52 -31.46
CA SER A 197 -9.15 -0.20 -32.01
C SER A 197 -10.25 -0.24 -33.08
N SER A 198 -10.82 -1.41 -33.36
CA SER A 198 -11.94 -1.61 -34.27
C SER A 198 -13.10 -2.33 -33.57
N ASN A 199 -13.78 -1.66 -32.63
CA ASN A 199 -15.23 -1.85 -32.47
C ASN A 199 -15.87 -0.74 -31.62
N GLY A 200 -16.40 0.27 -32.33
CA GLY A 200 -17.67 0.93 -31.99
C GLY A 200 -17.63 2.13 -31.05
N LEU A 201 -17.41 3.34 -31.58
CA LEU A 201 -18.34 4.48 -31.49
C LEU A 201 -17.89 5.63 -32.42
N LEU A 202 -18.89 6.35 -32.93
CA LEU A 202 -18.89 7.10 -34.19
C LEU A 202 -18.03 8.37 -34.20
N GLN A 203 -17.31 8.55 -35.31
CA GLN A 203 -16.79 9.84 -35.75
C GLN A 203 -17.98 10.71 -36.20
N ILE A 204 -18.17 11.86 -35.55
CA ILE A 204 -18.87 13.01 -36.14
C ILE A 204 -17.92 14.20 -36.03
N ASN A 205 -17.38 14.61 -37.18
CA ASN A 205 -16.75 15.91 -37.33
C ASN A 205 -17.84 16.91 -37.71
N VAL A 206 -18.00 17.96 -36.90
CA VAL A 206 -18.37 19.29 -37.38
C VAL A 206 -17.35 20.26 -36.84
#